data_AF-A0A4C1T0F1-F1
#
_entry.id   AF-A0A4C1T0F1-F1
#
_cell.length_a   1.000
_cell.length_b   1.000
_cell.length_c   1.000
_cell.angle_alpha   90.00
_cell.angle_beta   90.00
_cell.angle_gamma   90.00
#
_symmetry.space_group_name_H-M   'P 1'
#
loop_
_entity.id
_entity.type
_entity.pdbx_description
1 polymer ?
#
loop_
_entity_poly.entity_id
_entity_poly.type
_entity_poly.pdbx_seq_one_letter_code
_entity_poly.pdbx_strand_id
1 'polypeptide(L)'
;MPNRRGLPQKWCHQELEVNEMAFSHRGNMTECKWKDKRDVYFLTTKHTASWTEVTVKAKGGPTKEIKPDRTLDYNLSKIGVNSNDQCICIILLIEEKPMKWWKKMFFHLMAHAMVNT
;
A
#
# COMPACT_ATOMS: atom_id res chain seq x y z
N MET A 1 -1.75 -11.49 -4.83
CA MET A 1 -0.51 -12.31 -4.89
C MET A 1 -0.83 -13.77 -5.25
N PRO A 2 -1.65 -14.05 -6.28
CA PRO A 2 -2.14 -15.41 -6.53
C PRO A 2 -1.03 -16.38 -6.97
N ASN A 3 0.07 -15.86 -7.53
CA ASN A 3 1.17 -16.66 -8.10
C ASN A 3 2.41 -16.69 -7.19
N ARG A 4 2.29 -16.31 -5.90
CA ARG A 4 3.42 -16.30 -4.98
C ARG A 4 3.70 -17.73 -4.49
N ARG A 5 4.90 -18.23 -4.78
CA ARG A 5 5.35 -19.56 -4.32
C ARG A 5 5.30 -19.65 -2.79
N GLY A 6 4.82 -20.77 -2.28
CA GLY A 6 4.73 -21.06 -0.85
C GLY A 6 3.39 -20.72 -0.20
N LEU A 7 2.46 -20.10 -0.93
CA LEU A 7 1.07 -19.90 -0.48
C LEU A 7 0.21 -21.13 -0.85
N PRO A 8 -0.78 -21.52 -0.04
CA PRO A 8 -1.73 -22.56 -0.42
C PRO A 8 -2.59 -22.10 -1.61
N GLN A 9 -2.47 -22.76 -2.77
CA GLN A 9 -3.18 -22.36 -3.99
C GLN A 9 -4.71 -22.34 -3.79
N LYS A 10 -5.24 -23.30 -3.03
CA LYS A 10 -6.67 -23.38 -2.68
C LYS A 10 -7.16 -22.13 -1.95
N TRP A 11 -6.34 -21.58 -1.04
CA TRP A 11 -6.66 -20.36 -0.30
C TRP A 11 -6.58 -19.13 -1.21
N CYS A 12 -5.58 -19.06 -2.10
CA CYS A 12 -5.48 -17.95 -3.06
C CYS A 12 -6.68 -17.89 -4.00
N HIS A 13 -7.20 -19.04 -4.45
CA HIS A 13 -8.31 -19.12 -5.39
C HIS A 13 -9.69 -19.22 -4.72
N GLN A 14 -9.76 -19.20 -3.38
CA GLN A 14 -11.04 -19.19 -2.66
C GLN A 14 -11.85 -17.95 -3.05
N GLU A 15 -13.07 -18.13 -3.50
CA GLU A 15 -13.99 -17.02 -3.72
C GLU A 15 -14.52 -16.52 -2.38
N LEU A 16 -14.50 -15.20 -2.21
CA LEU A 16 -15.00 -14.51 -1.03
C LEU A 16 -16.18 -13.63 -1.44
N GLU A 17 -17.05 -13.30 -0.50
CA GLU A 17 -18.04 -12.24 -0.65
C GLU A 17 -17.42 -10.86 -0.40
N VAL A 18 -18.08 -9.79 -0.89
CA VAL A 18 -17.60 -8.42 -0.63
C VAL A 18 -17.63 -8.15 0.87
N ASN A 19 -16.51 -7.62 1.39
CA ASN A 19 -16.20 -7.45 2.81
C ASN A 19 -15.98 -8.75 3.59
N GLU A 20 -15.79 -9.87 2.91
CA GLU A 20 -15.33 -11.11 3.54
C GLU A 20 -13.80 -11.22 3.50
N MET A 21 -13.27 -11.99 4.44
CA MET A 21 -11.84 -12.14 4.63
C MET A 21 -11.49 -13.55 5.10
N ALA A 22 -10.50 -14.15 4.44
CA ALA A 22 -9.91 -15.41 4.82
C ALA A 22 -8.48 -15.21 5.30
N PHE A 23 -8.08 -16.06 6.26
CA PHE A 23 -6.74 -16.05 6.82
C PHE A 23 -6.10 -17.42 6.78
N SER A 24 -4.79 -17.44 6.64
CA SER A 24 -3.96 -18.61 6.89
C SER A 24 -2.74 -18.20 7.70
N HIS A 25 -2.21 -19.12 8.50
CA HIS A 25 -1.08 -18.84 9.36
C HIS A 25 0.00 -19.90 9.19
N ARG A 26 1.25 -19.44 9.15
CA ARG A 26 2.43 -20.29 9.10
C ARG A 26 3.51 -19.73 10.02
N GLY A 27 3.71 -20.38 11.16
CA GLY A 27 4.75 -20.01 12.13
C GLY A 27 4.43 -18.69 12.84
N ASN A 28 5.08 -17.59 12.43
CA ASN A 28 4.81 -16.22 12.92
C ASN A 28 4.23 -15.34 11.81
N MET A 29 3.91 -15.91 10.65
CA MET A 29 3.47 -15.18 9.47
C MET A 29 2.00 -15.45 9.20
N THR A 30 1.24 -14.38 9.03
CA THR A 30 -0.20 -14.42 8.74
C THR A 30 -0.44 -13.93 7.32
N GLU A 31 -1.08 -14.77 6.55
CA GLU A 31 -1.58 -14.51 5.21
C GLU A 31 -3.06 -14.14 5.31
N CYS A 32 -3.44 -13.06 4.62
CA CYS A 32 -4.81 -12.54 4.64
C CYS A 32 -5.26 -12.26 3.21
N LYS A 33 -6.47 -12.72 2.87
CA LYS A 33 -7.17 -12.41 1.64
C LYS A 33 -8.44 -11.68 2.03
N TRP A 34 -8.62 -10.47 1.55
CA TRP A 34 -9.80 -9.64 1.79
C TRP A 34 -10.39 -9.22 0.45
N LYS A 35 -11.70 -9.33 0.30
CA LYS A 35 -12.38 -8.86 -0.90
C LYS A 35 -13.08 -7.53 -0.62
N ASP A 36 -12.52 -6.46 -1.17
CA ASP A 36 -13.21 -5.18 -1.32
C ASP A 36 -13.98 -5.22 -2.67
N LYS A 37 -13.76 -4.26 -3.58
CA LYS A 37 -14.16 -4.39 -5.00
C LYS A 37 -13.34 -5.42 -5.77
N ARG A 38 -12.15 -5.76 -5.27
CA ARG A 38 -11.20 -6.72 -5.84
C ARG A 38 -10.52 -7.47 -4.70
N ASP A 39 -9.98 -8.63 -5.00
CA ASP A 39 -9.19 -9.40 -4.04
C ASP A 39 -7.89 -8.67 -3.68
N VAL A 40 -7.73 -8.39 -2.39
CA VAL A 40 -6.53 -7.81 -1.79
C VAL A 40 -5.85 -8.88 -0.94
N TYR A 41 -4.54 -9.01 -1.11
CA TYR A 41 -3.73 -10.01 -0.41
C TYR A 41 -2.71 -9.30 0.49
N PHE A 42 -2.67 -9.68 1.75
CA PHE A 42 -1.70 -9.18 2.72
C PHE A 42 -0.87 -10.32 3.30
N LEU A 43 0.39 -10.00 3.60
CA LEU A 43 1.29 -10.85 4.34
C LEU A 43 1.85 -10.02 5.50
N THR A 44 1.70 -10.48 6.73
CA THR A 44 2.15 -9.73 7.90
C THR A 44 2.62 -10.66 9.01
N THR A 45 3.57 -10.18 9.81
CA THR A 45 4.03 -10.82 11.03
C THR A 45 3.54 -10.11 12.30
N LYS A 46 2.84 -8.98 12.14
CA LYS A 46 2.46 -8.08 13.25
C LYS A 46 1.00 -8.26 13.69
N HIS A 47 0.09 -8.45 12.74
CA HIS A 47 -1.35 -8.28 12.99
C HIS A 47 -2.12 -9.59 13.07
N THR A 48 -3.08 -9.63 14.01
CA THR A 48 -4.14 -10.64 14.16
C THR A 48 -5.38 -10.28 13.32
N ALA A 49 -6.29 -11.22 13.10
CA ALA A 49 -7.50 -11.09 12.29
C ALA A 49 -8.53 -10.10 12.90
N SER A 50 -8.29 -8.79 12.77
CA SER A 50 -9.16 -7.73 13.29
C SER A 50 -9.62 -6.75 12.21
N TRP A 51 -10.74 -6.10 12.52
CA TRP A 51 -11.45 -5.15 11.69
C TRP A 51 -11.68 -3.84 12.44
N THR A 52 -11.62 -2.73 11.72
CA THR A 52 -11.87 -1.39 12.25
C THR A 52 -12.90 -0.67 11.38
N GLU A 53 -13.87 -0.01 12.02
CA GLU A 53 -14.80 0.90 11.34
C GLU A 53 -14.09 2.22 11.03
N VAL A 54 -14.21 2.69 9.79
CA VAL A 54 -13.48 3.85 9.28
C VAL A 54 -14.45 4.77 8.56
N THR A 55 -14.32 6.07 8.79
CA THR A 55 -15.08 7.07 8.05
C THR A 55 -14.36 7.40 6.75
N VAL A 56 -15.02 7.19 5.62
CA VAL A 56 -14.50 7.41 4.27
C VAL A 56 -15.26 8.56 3.61
N LYS A 57 -14.51 9.41 2.89
CA LYS A 57 -15.12 10.51 2.12
C LYS A 57 -15.80 9.94 0.88
N ALA A 58 -17.12 10.04 0.79
CA ALA A 58 -17.89 9.70 -0.40
C ALA A 58 -18.50 10.96 -1.03
N LYS A 59 -18.92 10.86 -2.31
CA LYS A 59 -19.53 11.98 -3.05
C LYS A 59 -20.76 12.58 -2.36
N GLY A 60 -21.49 11.80 -1.57
CA GLY A 60 -22.68 12.23 -0.81
C GLY A 60 -22.41 12.60 0.65
N GLY A 61 -21.14 12.69 1.07
CA GLY A 61 -20.76 12.92 2.46
C GLY A 61 -19.95 11.77 3.06
N PRO A 62 -19.47 11.91 4.31
CA PRO A 62 -18.74 10.86 5.00
C PRO A 62 -19.62 9.62 5.20
N THR A 63 -19.13 8.46 4.79
CA THR A 63 -19.78 7.15 4.97
C THR A 63 -18.90 6.26 5.83
N LYS A 64 -19.50 5.39 6.63
CA LYS A 64 -18.76 4.42 7.43
C LYS A 64 -18.51 3.14 6.63
N GLU A 65 -17.27 2.68 6.60
CA GLU A 65 -16.85 1.41 5.99
C GLU A 65 -16.07 0.59 7.01
N ILE A 66 -16.21 -0.74 6.96
CA ILE A 66 -15.42 -1.64 7.79
C ILE A 66 -14.20 -2.09 6.99
N LYS A 67 -13.00 -1.87 7.52
CA LYS A 67 -11.74 -2.24 6.86
C LYS A 67 -10.86 -3.09 7.76
N PRO A 68 -10.01 -3.94 7.17
CA PRO A 68 -9.00 -4.67 7.93
C PRO A 68 -8.00 -3.71 8.57
N ASP A 69 -7.59 -3.95 9.81
CA ASP A 69 -6.59 -3.11 10.49
C ASP A 69 -5.27 -3.10 9.72
N ARG A 70 -4.89 -4.24 9.17
CA ARG A 70 -3.71 -4.39 8.30
C ARG A 70 -3.74 -3.45 7.10
N THR A 71 -4.92 -3.23 6.52
CA THR A 71 -5.10 -2.32 5.38
C THR A 71 -4.85 -0.88 5.82
N LEU A 72 -5.31 -0.51 7.02
CA LEU A 72 -5.12 0.83 7.56
C LEU A 72 -3.65 1.09 7.90
N ASP A 73 -3.02 0.21 8.66
CA ASP A 73 -1.61 0.31 9.03
C ASP A 73 -0.70 0.33 7.79
N TYR A 74 -0.99 -0.52 6.81
CA TYR A 74 -0.26 -0.51 5.54
C TYR A 74 -0.47 0.81 4.79
N ASN A 75 -1.70 1.32 4.73
CA ASN A 75 -1.98 2.57 4.04
C ASN A 75 -1.31 3.77 4.72
N LEU A 76 -1.21 3.78 6.05
CA LEU A 76 -0.50 4.83 6.79
C LEU A 76 1.00 4.77 6.53
N SER A 77 1.60 3.58 6.63
CA SER A 77 3.05 3.41 6.48
C SER A 77 3.54 3.57 5.03
N LYS A 78 2.77 3.14 4.03
CA LYS A 78 3.19 3.20 2.62
C LYS A 78 3.31 4.61 2.06
N ILE A 79 2.60 5.59 2.64
CA ILE A 79 2.50 6.95 2.09
C ILE A 79 3.85 7.67 2.10
N GLY A 80 4.77 7.33 3.01
CA GLY A 80 6.04 8.05 3.18
C GLY A 80 6.86 8.17 1.90
N VAL A 81 7.05 7.07 1.15
CA VAL A 81 7.81 7.06 -0.11
C VAL A 81 7.10 7.91 -1.16
N ASN A 82 5.79 7.73 -1.33
CA ASN A 82 4.99 8.50 -2.29
C ASN A 82 5.02 10.00 -2.00
N SER A 83 4.96 10.40 -0.73
CA SER A 83 5.04 11.80 -0.34
C SER A 83 6.41 12.40 -0.64
N ASN A 84 7.49 11.68 -0.31
CA ASN A 84 8.85 12.09 -0.66
C ASN A 84 9.02 12.25 -2.18
N ASP A 85 8.58 11.27 -2.96
CA ASP A 85 8.65 11.31 -4.43
C ASP A 85 7.84 12.48 -5.00
N GLN A 86 6.68 12.83 -4.41
CA GLN A 86 5.90 14.00 -4.81
C GLN A 86 6.67 15.30 -4.54
N CYS A 87 7.30 15.44 -3.36
CA CYS A 87 8.13 16.60 -3.03
C CYS A 87 9.29 16.75 -4.02
N ILE A 88 9.99 15.65 -4.33
CA ILE A 88 11.08 15.64 -5.29
C ILE A 88 10.59 15.97 -6.70
N CYS A 89 9.47 15.41 -7.14
CA CYS A 89 8.88 15.74 -8.44
C CYS A 89 8.56 17.22 -8.56
N ILE A 90 8.06 17.87 -7.49
CA ILE A 90 7.78 19.31 -7.48
C ILE A 90 9.08 20.12 -7.63
N ILE A 91 10.15 19.74 -6.93
CA ILE A 91 11.45 20.41 -7.02
C ILE A 91 12.08 20.22 -8.41
N LEU A 92 11.99 19.01 -8.96
CA LEU A 92 12.53 18.65 -10.28
C LEU A 92 11.63 19.09 -11.45
N LEU A 93 10.38 19.54 -11.23
CA LEU A 93 9.50 20.05 -12.29
C LEU A 93 10.07 21.30 -12.97
N ILE A 94 11.03 21.97 -12.32
CA ILE A 94 11.81 23.09 -12.87
C ILE A 94 12.78 22.61 -13.99
N GLU A 95 12.97 21.29 -14.16
CA GLU A 95 13.92 20.65 -15.08
C GLU A 95 13.37 20.31 -16.48
N GLU A 96 12.51 21.14 -17.08
CA GLU A 96 11.90 20.89 -18.41
C GLU A 96 12.88 20.83 -19.61
N LYS A 97 14.19 20.69 -19.39
CA LYS A 97 15.20 20.59 -20.47
C LYS A 97 15.77 19.17 -20.57
N PRO A 98 15.95 18.62 -21.78
CA PRO A 98 16.60 17.32 -21.94
C PRO A 98 18.04 17.38 -21.42
N MET A 99 18.32 16.63 -20.35
CA MET A 99 19.63 16.54 -19.71
C MET A 99 20.30 15.18 -19.95
N LYS A 100 21.64 15.18 -19.99
CA LYS A 100 22.42 13.94 -19.92
C LYS A 100 22.14 13.23 -18.59
N TRP A 101 22.06 11.89 -18.60
CA TRP A 101 21.61 11.09 -17.46
C TRP A 101 22.36 11.39 -16.14
N TRP A 102 23.67 11.67 -16.21
CA TRP A 102 24.49 11.97 -15.03
C TRP A 102 24.13 13.31 -14.37
N LYS A 103 23.70 14.31 -15.15
CA LYS A 103 23.22 15.60 -14.62
C LYS A 103 21.89 15.42 -13.89
N LYS A 104 21.00 14.61 -14.46
CA LYS A 104 19.73 14.24 -13.82
C LYS A 104 19.96 13.57 -12.46
N MET A 105 20.95 12.68 -12.36
CA MET A 105 21.31 12.04 -11.09
C MET A 105 21.78 13.04 -10.04
N PHE A 106 22.64 13.99 -10.42
CA PHE A 106 23.12 15.04 -9.52
C PHE A 106 21.98 15.87 -8.92
N PHE A 107 21.09 16.38 -9.76
CA PHE A 107 19.97 17.20 -9.29
C PHE A 107 18.95 16.39 -8.47
N HIS A 108 18.72 15.13 -8.83
CA HIS A 108 17.87 14.24 -8.05
C HIS A 108 18.41 14.04 -6.62
N LEU A 109 19.72 13.81 -6.47
CA LEU A 109 20.37 13.70 -5.15
C LEU A 109 20.30 15.02 -4.36
N MET A 110 20.50 16.15 -5.04
CA MET A 110 20.38 17.47 -4.43
C MET A 110 18.95 17.73 -3.93
N ALA A 111 17.92 17.40 -4.72
CA ALA A 111 16.52 17.51 -4.31
C ALA A 111 16.20 16.64 -3.09
N HIS A 112 16.72 15.40 -3.05
CA HIS A 112 16.61 14.54 -1.86
C HIS A 112 17.27 15.16 -0.62
N ALA A 113 18.44 15.77 -0.76
CA ALA A 113 19.12 16.44 0.35
C ALA A 113 18.30 17.63 0.89
N MET A 114 17.65 18.40 0.01
CA MET A 114 16.78 19.52 0.40
C MET A 114 15.49 19.09 1.10
N VAL A 115 14.94 17.93 0.75
CA VAL A 115 13.74 17.38 1.41
C VAL A 115 14.07 16.77 2.78
N ASN A 116 15.33 16.36 2.99
CA ASN A 116 15.78 15.69 4.20
C ASN A 116 16.45 16.62 5.24
N THR A 117 16.52 17.92 4.98
CA THR A 117 16.88 18.97 5.96
C THR A 117 15.72 19.33 6.86
#